data_AF-A0A3N5J1Q2-F1
#
_entry.id   AF-A0A3N5J1Q2-F1
#
_cell.length_a   1.000
_cell.length_b   1.000
_cell.length_c   1.000
_cell.angle_alpha   90.00
_cell.angle_beta   90.00
_cell.angle_gamma   90.00
#
_symmetry.space_group_name_H-M   'P 1'
#
loop_
_entity.id
_entity.type
_entity.pdbx_description
1 polymer ?
#
loop_
_entity_poly.entity_id
_entity_poly.type
_entity_poly.pdbx_seq_one_letter_code
_entity_poly.pdbx_strand_id
1 'polypeptide(L)' 'MRVTVGAVVGLVAAGYSTADILKAYPYLEAEDVHEAPAYAAWRAEEIELPLSTV' A
#
# COMPACT_ATOMS: atom_id res chain seq x y z
N MET A 1 2.08 -11.34 13.78
CA MET A 1 1.66 -11.60 12.38
C MET A 1 2.22 -10.52 11.48
N ARG A 2 2.44 -10.78 10.18
CA ARG A 2 2.92 -9.77 9.22
C ARG A 2 1.93 -9.66 8.06
N VAL A 3 1.32 -8.50 7.89
CA VAL A 3 0.68 -8.08 6.64
C VAL A 3 1.70 -7.22 5.88
N THR A 4 1.74 -7.33 4.57
CA THR A 4 2.59 -6.45 3.76
C THR A 4 1.80 -5.22 3.33
N VAL A 5 2.50 -4.09 3.16
CA VAL A 5 1.90 -2.87 2.60
C VAL A 5 1.23 -3.15 1.25
N GLY A 6 1.84 -4.00 0.42
CA GLY A 6 1.27 -4.42 -0.86
C GLY A 6 -0.07 -5.16 -0.73
N ALA A 7 -0.27 -5.95 0.33
CA ALA A 7 -1.55 -6.62 0.57
C ALA A 7 -2.65 -5.61 0.91
N VAL A 8 -2.35 -4.61 1.76
CA VAL A 8 -3.29 -3.55 2.13
C VAL A 8 -3.65 -2.70 0.91
N VAL A 9 -2.66 -2.29 0.12
CA VAL A 9 -2.87 -1.55 -1.14
C VAL A 9 -3.72 -2.34 -2.13
N GLY A 10 -3.51 -3.65 -2.24
CA GLY A 10 -4.32 -4.52 -3.09
C GLY A 10 -5.78 -4.59 -2.66
N LEU A 11 -6.06 -4.62 -1.35
CA LEU A 11 -7.43 -4.62 -0.82
C LEU A 11 -8.12 -3.28 -1.04
N VAL A 12 -7.40 -2.17 -0.81
CA VAL A 12 -7.92 -0.82 -1.10
C VAL A 12 -8.23 -0.70 -2.60
N ALA A 13 -7.33 -1.16 -3.48
CA ALA A 13 -7.54 -1.15 -4.93
C ALA A 13 -8.70 -2.06 -5.38
N ALA A 14 -8.96 -3.15 -4.66
CA ALA A 14 -10.10 -4.03 -4.88
C ALA A 14 -11.44 -3.46 -4.35
N GLY A 15 -11.43 -2.27 -3.74
CA GLY A 15 -12.63 -1.58 -3.28
C GLY A 15 -13.13 -1.98 -1.89
N TYR A 16 -12.31 -2.68 -1.11
CA TYR A 16 -12.65 -2.99 0.29
C TYR A 16 -12.67 -1.70 1.13
N SER A 17 -13.67 -1.59 2.00
CA SER A 17 -13.70 -0.47 2.96
C SER A 17 -12.65 -0.66 4.05
N THR A 18 -12.21 0.43 4.68
CA THR A 18 -11.29 0.36 5.83
C THR A 18 -11.84 -0.55 6.93
N ALA A 19 -13.16 -0.54 7.17
CA ALA A 19 -13.80 -1.40 8.16
C ALA A 19 -13.67 -2.90 7.81
N ASP A 20 -13.79 -3.27 6.53
CA ASP A 20 -13.63 -4.65 6.08
C ASP A 20 -12.17 -5.13 6.23
N ILE A 21 -11.22 -4.24 5.93
CA ILE A 21 -9.78 -4.51 6.07
C ILE A 21 -9.40 -4.69 7.54
N LEU A 22 -9.89 -3.82 8.43
CA LEU A 22 -9.67 -3.93 9.88
C LEU A 22 -10.35 -5.18 10.47
N LYS A 23 -11.49 -5.60 9.93
CA LYS A 23 -12.15 -6.85 10.33
C LYS A 23 -11.33 -8.08 9.91
N ALA A 24 -10.73 -8.05 8.72
CA ALA A 24 -9.86 -9.12 8.24
C ALA A 24 -8.51 -9.14 8.98
N TYR A 25 -8.02 -7.97 9.41
CA TYR A 25 -6.77 -7.80 10.12
C TYR A 25 -6.98 -6.93 11.38
N PRO A 26 -7.49 -7.52 12.48
CA PRO A 26 -7.85 -6.78 13.70
C PRO A 26 -6.69 -6.14 14.46
N TYR A 27 -5.47 -6.41 13.99
CA TYR A 27 -4.22 -5.90 14.55
C TYR A 27 -3.69 -4.68 13.77
N LEU A 28 -4.35 -4.29 12.68
CA LEU A 28 -4.09 -3.03 11.98
C LEU A 28 -4.88 -1.92 12.66
N GLU A 29 -4.32 -0.71 12.63
CA GLU A 29 -5.03 0.52 12.95
C GLU A 29 -5.60 1.14 11.67
N ALA A 30 -6.59 2.02 11.82
CA ALA A 30 -7.19 2.70 10.67
C ALA A 30 -6.14 3.54 9.94
N GLU A 31 -5.24 4.21 10.67
CA GLU A 31 -4.08 4.91 10.14
C GLU A 31 -3.22 4.02 9.22
N ASP A 32 -2.94 2.76 9.58
CA ASP A 32 -2.11 1.87 8.75
C ASP A 32 -2.72 1.65 7.35
N VAL A 33 -4.05 1.60 7.26
CA VAL A 33 -4.79 1.42 6.00
C VAL A 33 -4.73 2.68 5.14
N HIS A 34 -4.69 3.86 5.76
CA HIS A 34 -4.59 5.14 5.06
C HIS A 34 -3.14 5.48 4.67
N GLU A 35 -2.15 5.10 5.47
CA GLU A 35 -0.73 5.32 5.20
C GLU A 35 -0.18 4.36 4.13
N ALA A 36 -0.68 3.13 4.06
CA ALA A 36 -0.19 2.13 3.11
C ALA A 36 -0.24 2.59 1.63
N PRO A 37 -1.35 3.16 1.11
CA PRO A 37 -1.41 3.75 -0.23
C PRO A 37 -0.49 4.96 -0.41
N ALA A 38 -0.35 5.81 0.61
CA ALA A 38 0.53 6.98 0.54
C ALA A 38 2.00 6.57 0.43
N TYR A 39 2.41 5.59 1.23
CA TYR A 39 3.74 4.98 1.15
C TYR A 39 3.98 4.32 -0.21
N ALA A 40 2.99 3.59 -0.72
CA ALA A 40 3.07 2.95 -2.03
C ALA A 40 3.16 3.98 -3.17
N ALA A 41 2.43 5.08 -3.09
CA ALA A 41 2.51 6.18 -4.05
C ALA A 41 3.91 6.81 -4.07
N TRP A 42 4.49 7.09 -2.89
CA TRP A 42 5.85 7.61 -2.79
C TRP A 42 6.90 6.62 -3.33
N ARG A 43 6.71 5.31 -3.13
CA ARG A 43 7.61 4.28 -3.66
C ARG A 43 7.45 4.00 -5.15
N ALA A 44 6.27 4.25 -5.70
CA ALA A 44 5.96 4.10 -7.11
C ALA A 44 6.36 5.33 -7.94
N GLU A 45 6.90 6.37 -7.29
CA GLU A 45 7.45 7.53 -7.96
C GLU A 45 8.59 7.09 -8.90
N GLU A 46 8.36 7.25 -10.20
CA GLU A 46 9.35 6.90 -11.21
C GLU A 46 10.52 7.90 -11.16
N ILE A 47 11.74 7.37 -11.10
CA ILE A 47 12.95 8.15 -11.31
C ILE A 47 13.39 8.00 -12.78
N GLU A 48 13.67 9.11 -13.46
CA GLU A 48 14.30 9.06 -14.77
C GLU A 48 15.73 8.53 -14.61
N LEU A 49 15.97 7.29 -15.04
CA LEU A 49 17.32 6.73 -15.11
C LEU A 49 17.96 7.14 -16.45
N PRO A 50 19.12 7.83 -16.43
CA PRO A 50 19.81 8.15 -17.67
C PRO A 50 20.23 6.85 -18.36
N LEU A 51 19.74 6.65 -19.59
CA LEU A 51 20.13 5.51 -20.42
C LEU A 51 21.53 5.78 -20.99
N SER A 52 22.54 5.16 -20.39
CA SER A 52 23.91 5.16 -20.93
C SER A 52 23.92 4.44 -22.27
N THR A 53 24.17 5.19 -23.34
CA THR A 53 24.43 4.62 -24.67
C THR A 53 25.87 4.11 -24.68
N VAL A 54 26.03 2.79 -24.78
CA VAL A 54 27.30 2.10 -25.03
C VAL A 54 27.69 2.16 -26.50
#